data_AF-A0A1B6EVB6-F1
#
_entry.id   AF-A0A1B6EVB6-F1
#
_cell.length_a   1.000
_cell.length_b   1.000
_cell.length_c   1.000
_cell.angle_alpha   90.00
_cell.angle_beta   90.00
_cell.angle_gamma   90.00
#
_symmetry.space_group_name_H-M   'P 1'
#
loop_
_entity.id
_entity.type
_entity.pdbx_description
1 polymer ?
#
loop_
_entity_poly.entity_id
_entity_poly.type
_entity_poly.pdbx_seq_one_letter_code
_entity_poly.pdbx_strand_id
1 'polypeptide(L)'
;IFLVLVTLCVCNPATCVEQTGPLNLAFSKMAVFNEGPCLEKGGMCLEKSECPEGKLTEEKGLCPEQQKRDVECCLDVSKSVKDCAGLGGLCRDSCPEDLQIKRAEDCGTQICCALV
;
A
#
# COMPACT_ATOMS: atom_id res chain seq x y z
N ILE A 1 -13.50 21.62 38.89
CA ILE A 1 -14.65 21.17 38.08
C ILE A 1 -15.10 22.35 37.24
N PHE A 2 -14.86 22.33 35.93
CA PHE A 2 -15.77 22.84 34.89
C PHE A 2 -15.23 22.32 33.55
N LEU A 3 -15.82 21.19 33.12
CA LEU A 3 -15.63 20.59 31.81
C LEU A 3 -16.56 21.33 30.84
N VAL A 4 -16.01 22.03 29.86
CA VAL A 4 -16.80 22.60 28.77
C VAL A 4 -17.10 21.47 27.78
N LEU A 5 -18.30 20.91 27.85
CA LEU A 5 -18.84 19.95 26.89
C LEU A 5 -19.27 20.72 25.62
N VAL A 6 -18.53 20.57 24.53
CA VAL A 6 -19.00 21.01 23.21
C VAL A 6 -19.74 19.84 22.56
N THR A 7 -21.05 19.95 22.46
CA THR A 7 -21.94 18.93 21.87
C THR A 7 -21.97 19.07 20.35
N LEU A 8 -21.66 17.99 19.63
CA LEU A 8 -21.85 17.85 18.18
C LEU A 8 -23.31 17.61 17.82
N CYS A 9 -23.78 18.24 16.74
CA CYS A 9 -24.98 17.90 15.96
C CYS A 9 -24.90 18.74 14.66
N VAL A 10 -25.14 18.28 13.42
CA VAL A 10 -26.14 17.35 12.87
C VAL A 10 -25.70 16.89 11.47
N CYS A 11 -26.14 15.72 11.00
CA CYS A 11 -26.06 15.28 9.60
C CYS A 11 -27.18 15.89 8.73
N ASN A 12 -26.85 16.46 7.57
CA ASN A 12 -27.78 16.80 6.48
C ASN A 12 -27.14 16.35 5.14
N PRO A 13 -27.87 16.07 4.04
CA PRO A 13 -27.30 15.46 2.83
C PRO A 13 -26.39 16.41 2.00
N ALA A 14 -25.86 17.46 2.63
CA ALA A 14 -25.06 18.52 2.02
C ALA A 14 -23.75 18.85 2.76
N THR A 15 -23.45 18.30 3.96
CA THR A 15 -22.22 18.65 4.69
C THR A 15 -21.65 17.55 5.60
N CYS A 16 -20.32 17.45 5.59
CA CYS A 16 -19.46 16.49 6.27
C CYS A 16 -19.50 16.64 7.81
N VAL A 17 -19.63 15.51 8.52
CA VAL A 17 -19.41 15.41 9.96
C VAL A 17 -17.96 15.00 10.22
N GLU A 18 -17.25 15.77 11.04
CA GLU A 18 -15.94 15.44 11.57
C GLU A 18 -16.08 14.29 12.58
N GLN A 19 -15.56 13.12 12.23
CA GLN A 19 -15.63 11.92 13.07
C GLN A 19 -14.60 12.01 14.20
N THR A 20 -15.02 12.37 15.41
CA THR A 20 -14.27 12.07 16.63
C THR A 20 -14.69 10.70 17.18
N GLY A 21 -14.27 9.63 16.50
CA GLY A 21 -14.14 8.31 17.11
C GLY A 21 -12.75 8.17 17.74
N PRO A 22 -12.44 7.11 18.53
CA PRO A 22 -11.05 6.74 18.71
C PRO A 22 -10.54 6.36 17.33
N LEU A 23 -9.85 7.32 16.72
CA LEU A 23 -9.00 7.05 15.60
C LEU A 23 -8.00 6.04 16.14
N ASN A 24 -8.20 4.75 15.86
CA ASN A 24 -7.14 3.74 15.98
C ASN A 24 -6.13 3.99 14.87
N LEU A 25 -5.60 5.21 14.92
CA LEU A 25 -4.39 5.69 14.35
C LEU A 25 -3.33 5.04 15.25
N ALA A 26 -2.85 3.85 14.87
CA ALA A 26 -1.51 3.40 15.21
C ALA A 26 -0.48 4.35 14.54
N PHE A 27 -0.62 5.63 14.85
CA PHE A 27 0.06 6.77 14.29
C PHE A 27 1.29 7.01 15.11
N SER A 28 2.26 6.12 14.94
CA SER A 28 3.64 6.57 14.90
C SER A 28 4.55 5.56 14.22
N LYS A 29 4.09 4.85 13.18
CA LYS A 29 5.01 4.41 12.13
C LYS A 29 5.24 5.65 11.26
N MET A 30 6.37 6.33 11.40
CA MET A 30 6.83 7.27 10.37
C MET A 30 6.72 6.53 9.03
N ALA A 31 5.98 7.09 8.07
CA ALA A 31 5.74 6.42 6.80
C ALA A 31 7.07 5.95 6.19
N VAL A 32 7.12 4.68 5.79
CA VAL A 32 8.25 4.14 5.04
C VAL A 32 8.16 4.72 3.63
N PHE A 33 9.27 5.26 3.13
CA PHE A 33 9.34 5.84 1.78
C PHE A 33 10.39 5.13 0.94
N ASN A 34 10.26 5.18 -0.38
CA ASN A 34 11.25 4.58 -1.28
C ASN A 34 12.47 5.47 -1.46
N GLU A 35 13.66 4.88 -1.47
CA GLU A 35 14.94 5.56 -1.64
C GLU A 35 15.59 5.17 -2.97
N GLY A 36 16.34 6.10 -3.57
CA GLY A 36 16.95 5.95 -4.89
C GLY A 36 17.72 4.63 -5.08
N PRO A 37 18.66 4.28 -4.18
CA PRO A 37 19.45 3.05 -4.33
C PRO A 37 18.60 1.77 -4.41
N CYS A 38 17.51 1.68 -3.65
CA CYS A 38 16.60 0.54 -3.71
C CYS A 38 15.75 0.53 -5.00
N LEU A 39 15.26 1.70 -5.43
CA LEU A 39 14.50 1.84 -6.67
C LEU A 39 15.33 1.49 -7.91
N GLU A 40 16.61 1.86 -7.94
CA GLU A 40 17.54 1.53 -9.02
C GLU A 40 17.75 0.01 -9.16
N LYS A 41 17.58 -0.75 -8.08
CA LYS A 41 17.61 -2.22 -8.08
C LYS A 41 16.24 -2.85 -8.43
N GLY A 42 15.21 -2.05 -8.67
CA GLY A 42 13.85 -2.51 -8.94
C GLY A 42 13.11 -3.00 -7.68
N GLY A 43 13.55 -2.55 -6.50
CA GLY A 43 12.91 -2.87 -5.23
C GLY A 43 12.07 -1.74 -4.66
N MET A 44 11.58 -1.96 -3.44
CA MET A 44 10.94 -0.94 -2.61
C MET A 44 11.39 -1.08 -1.16
N CYS A 45 11.41 0.04 -0.44
CA CYS A 45 11.76 0.06 0.97
C CYS A 45 10.56 -0.40 1.80
N LEU A 46 10.74 -1.47 2.57
CA LEU A 46 9.75 -2.02 3.50
C LEU A 46 10.44 -2.35 4.82
N GLU A 47 9.67 -2.48 5.89
CA GLU A 47 10.20 -3.12 7.09
C GLU A 47 10.57 -4.56 6.78
N LYS A 48 11.69 -5.04 7.33
CA LYS A 48 12.18 -6.41 7.10
C LYS A 48 11.12 -7.48 7.39
N SER A 49 10.25 -7.23 8.38
CA SER A 49 9.13 -8.12 8.75
C SER A 49 7.99 -8.15 7.73
N GLU A 50 7.83 -7.10 6.93
CA GLU A 50 6.82 -6.97 5.88
C GLU A 50 7.38 -7.40 4.51
N CYS A 51 8.68 -7.68 4.43
CA CYS A 51 9.34 -8.17 3.24
C CYS A 51 8.93 -9.63 2.97
N PRO A 52 8.41 -9.96 1.77
CA PRO A 52 8.13 -11.35 1.43
C PRO A 52 9.38 -12.24 1.49
N GLU A 53 9.21 -13.51 1.83
CA GLU A 53 10.32 -14.46 1.95
C GLU A 53 11.10 -14.55 0.62
N GLY A 54 12.44 -14.51 0.73
CA GLY A 54 13.33 -14.54 -0.44
C GLY A 54 13.34 -13.25 -1.29
N LYS A 55 12.65 -12.18 -0.88
CA LYS A 55 12.67 -10.87 -1.56
C LYS A 55 13.58 -9.85 -0.90
N LEU A 56 14.01 -10.11 0.33
CA LEU A 56 15.00 -9.27 0.99
C LEU A 56 16.33 -9.33 0.23
N THR A 57 16.85 -8.17 -0.13
CA THR A 57 18.17 -8.06 -0.78
C THR A 57 19.29 -8.62 0.10
N GLU A 58 20.32 -9.23 -0.50
CA GLU A 58 21.57 -9.53 0.21
C GLU A 58 22.41 -8.26 0.46
N GLU A 59 22.28 -7.27 -0.44
CA GLU A 59 22.98 -5.99 -0.38
C GLU A 59 22.28 -5.04 0.61
N LYS A 60 22.87 -4.86 1.79
CA LYS A 60 22.33 -3.99 2.85
C LYS A 60 22.60 -2.51 2.54
N GLY A 61 21.73 -1.63 3.04
CA GLY A 61 21.99 -0.18 2.96
C GLY A 61 21.40 0.49 1.74
N LEU A 62 20.42 -0.15 1.10
CA LEU A 62 19.71 0.42 -0.03
C LEU A 62 18.58 1.38 0.40
N CYS A 63 18.20 1.38 1.67
CA CYS A 63 17.31 2.37 2.32
C CYS A 63 18.05 3.10 3.48
N PRO A 64 19.16 3.80 3.21
CA PRO A 64 20.07 4.33 4.23
C PRO A 64 19.42 5.25 5.26
N GLU A 65 18.46 6.09 4.86
CA GLU A 65 17.82 7.05 5.77
C GLU A 65 16.90 6.36 6.80
N GLN A 66 16.51 5.11 6.53
CA GLN A 66 15.49 4.40 7.28
C GLN A 66 15.99 3.09 7.91
N GLN A 67 17.26 2.72 7.70
CA GLN A 67 17.86 1.51 8.29
C GLN A 67 17.72 1.42 9.80
N LYS A 68 17.78 2.57 10.50
CA LYS A 68 17.61 2.65 11.96
C LYS A 68 16.23 2.17 12.43
N ARG A 69 15.27 2.06 11.52
CA ARG A 69 13.89 1.60 11.75
C ARG A 69 13.64 0.20 11.21
N ASP A 70 14.70 -0.58 10.98
CA ASP A 70 14.62 -1.92 10.39
C ASP A 70 13.94 -1.97 9.01
N VAL A 71 14.00 -0.86 8.28
CA VAL A 71 13.63 -0.78 6.87
C VAL A 71 14.81 -1.26 6.01
N GLU A 72 14.51 -2.09 5.02
CA GLU A 72 15.49 -2.60 4.06
C GLU A 72 14.85 -2.72 2.67
N CYS A 73 15.68 -2.88 1.65
CA CYS A 73 15.19 -3.00 0.29
C CYS A 73 14.68 -4.42 -0.01
N CYS A 74 13.42 -4.49 -0.45
CA CYS A 74 12.79 -5.70 -0.92
C CYS A 74 12.71 -5.66 -2.44
N LEU A 75 13.40 -6.59 -3.10
CA LEU A 75 13.41 -6.69 -4.55
C LEU A 75 12.16 -7.41 -5.04
N ASP A 76 11.74 -7.12 -6.26
CA ASP A 76 10.68 -7.88 -6.94
C ASP A 76 9.36 -8.00 -6.17
N VAL A 77 9.09 -7.11 -5.20
CA VAL A 77 7.82 -7.12 -4.45
C VAL A 77 6.65 -6.93 -5.41
N SER A 78 6.81 -6.04 -6.40
CA SER A 78 5.86 -5.84 -7.49
C SER A 78 5.72 -7.04 -8.43
N LYS A 79 6.67 -7.99 -8.44
CA LYS A 79 6.59 -9.26 -9.19
C LYS A 79 5.99 -10.40 -8.37
N SER A 80 6.06 -10.32 -7.04
CA SER A 80 5.36 -11.28 -6.16
C SER A 80 3.87 -11.03 -6.06
N VAL A 81 3.41 -9.81 -6.30
CA VAL A 81 1.98 -9.53 -6.41
C VAL A 81 1.46 -10.16 -7.70
N LYS A 82 0.55 -11.11 -7.53
CA LYS A 82 -0.09 -11.86 -8.62
C LYS A 82 -1.60 -11.75 -8.60
N ASP A 83 -2.16 -11.24 -7.51
CA ASP A 83 -3.59 -10.95 -7.43
C ASP A 83 -3.91 -9.67 -8.19
N CYS A 84 -5.05 -9.67 -8.87
CA CYS A 84 -5.47 -8.59 -9.75
C CYS A 84 -5.62 -7.27 -8.98
N ALA A 85 -6.13 -7.34 -7.75
CA ALA A 85 -6.33 -6.16 -6.89
C ALA A 85 -5.00 -5.48 -6.53
N GLY A 86 -4.01 -6.22 -6.06
CA GLY A 86 -2.67 -5.70 -5.74
C GLY A 86 -1.91 -5.19 -6.97
N LEU A 87 -2.29 -5.65 -8.15
CA LEU A 87 -1.78 -5.15 -9.43
C LEU A 87 -2.47 -3.86 -9.90
N GLY A 88 -3.43 -3.32 -9.11
CA GLY A 88 -4.19 -2.12 -9.46
C GLY A 88 -5.34 -2.39 -10.42
N GLY A 89 -5.83 -3.62 -10.47
CA GLY A 89 -6.89 -4.04 -11.37
C GLY A 89 -8.14 -4.59 -10.69
N LEU A 90 -9.11 -4.96 -11.51
CA LEU A 90 -10.32 -5.67 -11.12
C LEU A 90 -10.64 -6.77 -12.14
N CYS A 91 -10.99 -7.97 -11.67
CA CYS A 91 -11.43 -9.06 -12.52
C CYS A 91 -12.78 -8.73 -13.18
N ARG A 92 -12.83 -8.79 -14.52
CA ARG A 92 -14.03 -8.52 -15.33
C ARG A 92 -14.07 -9.45 -16.54
N ASP A 93 -15.24 -9.57 -17.16
CA ASP A 93 -15.42 -10.44 -18.33
C ASP A 93 -14.68 -9.92 -19.58
N SER A 94 -14.51 -8.59 -19.71
CA SER A 94 -13.72 -8.00 -20.80
C SER A 94 -13.24 -6.56 -20.51
N CYS A 95 -12.15 -6.17 -21.17
CA CYS A 95 -11.62 -4.80 -21.27
C CYS A 95 -10.70 -4.69 -22.51
N PRO A 96 -10.42 -3.45 -23.01
CA PRO A 96 -9.46 -3.21 -24.07
C PRO A 96 -8.14 -3.93 -23.80
N GLU A 97 -7.51 -4.49 -24.84
CA GLU A 97 -6.29 -5.30 -24.68
C GLU A 97 -5.18 -4.52 -23.97
N ASP A 98 -5.07 -3.22 -24.24
CA ASP A 98 -4.10 -2.32 -23.60
C ASP A 98 -4.28 -2.18 -22.07
N LEU A 99 -5.48 -2.48 -21.56
CA LEU A 99 -5.78 -2.44 -20.12
C LEU A 99 -5.72 -3.81 -19.46
N GLN A 100 -5.39 -4.87 -20.19
CA GLN A 100 -5.33 -6.22 -19.63
C GLN A 100 -4.02 -6.46 -18.89
N ILE A 101 -4.12 -6.80 -17.61
CA ILE A 101 -2.98 -7.19 -16.78
C ILE A 101 -2.81 -8.72 -16.88
N LYS A 102 -2.13 -9.17 -17.94
CA LYS A 102 -1.97 -10.60 -18.28
C LYS A 102 -1.23 -11.44 -17.22
N ARG A 103 -0.54 -10.80 -16.28
CA ARG A 103 0.24 -11.47 -15.21
C ARG A 103 -0.57 -11.81 -13.96
N ALA A 104 -1.82 -11.38 -13.86
CA ALA A 104 -2.68 -11.73 -12.74
C ALA A 104 -3.10 -13.20 -12.82
N GLU A 105 -3.09 -13.92 -11.69
CA GLU A 105 -3.37 -15.37 -11.62
C GLU A 105 -4.69 -15.71 -10.91
N ASP A 106 -5.41 -14.73 -10.36
CA ASP A 106 -6.56 -14.91 -9.46
C ASP A 106 -7.94 -14.70 -10.09
N CYS A 107 -8.04 -14.32 -11.37
CA CYS A 107 -9.34 -14.02 -12.02
C CYS A 107 -10.11 -15.24 -12.55
N GLY A 108 -9.57 -16.46 -12.45
CA GLY A 108 -10.26 -17.67 -12.91
C GLY A 108 -10.63 -17.62 -14.40
N THR A 109 -11.93 -17.52 -14.71
CA THR A 109 -12.45 -17.42 -16.09
C THR A 109 -12.53 -15.98 -16.61
N GLN A 110 -12.29 -14.99 -15.75
CA GLN A 110 -12.30 -13.56 -16.08
C GLN A 110 -10.89 -13.07 -16.40
N ILE A 111 -10.79 -11.84 -16.90
CA ILE A 111 -9.51 -11.17 -17.16
C ILE A 111 -9.29 -10.04 -16.16
N CYS A 112 -8.04 -9.84 -15.75
CA CYS A 112 -7.67 -8.72 -14.89
C CYS A 112 -7.54 -7.43 -15.71
N CYS A 113 -8.31 -6.41 -15.35
CA CYS A 113 -8.35 -5.13 -16.05
C CYS A 113 -7.83 -4.01 -15.14
N ALA A 114 -6.88 -3.21 -15.64
CA ALA A 114 -6.35 -2.04 -14.94
C ALA A 114 -7.46 -1.02 -14.66
N LEU A 115 -7.46 -0.44 -13.45
CA LEU A 115 -8.33 0.66 -13.07
C LEU A 115 -7.66 1.98 -13.47
N VAL A 116 -8.32 2.76 -14.33
CA VAL A 116 -7.88 4.08 -14.81
C VAL A 116 -8.85 5.17 -14.37
#